data_AF-A0AAP2GR46-F1
#
_entry.id   AF-A0AAP2GR46-F1
#
_cell.length_a   1.000
_cell.length_b   1.000
_cell.length_c   1.000
_cell.angle_alpha   90.00
_cell.angle_beta   90.00
_cell.angle_gamma   90.00
#
_symmetry.space_group_name_H-M   'P 1'
#
loop_
_entity.id
_entity.type
_entity.pdbx_description
1 polymer ?
#
loop_
_entity_poly.entity_id
_entity_poly.type
_entity_poly.pdbx_seq_one_letter_code
_entity_poly.pdbx_strand_id
1 'polypeptide(L)' 'MKKIDILNFITNFRKSPNDIKTHTQLVSHLGVTNEEQINAFVAELKQTRVLRETELNGEKAYQVVTK' A
#
# COMPACT_ATOMS: atom_id res chain seq x y z
N MET A 1 5.84 -13.24 2.06
CA MET A 1 4.41 -13.31 1.68
C MET A 1 3.73 -11.95 1.81
N LYS A 2 3.83 -11.23 2.93
CA LYS A 2 3.18 -9.92 3.18
C LYS A 2 3.37 -8.80 2.13
N LYS A 3 4.52 -8.71 1.43
CA LYS A 3 4.73 -7.71 0.35
C LYS A 3 3.78 -7.90 -0.82
N ILE A 4 3.53 -9.15 -1.21
CA ILE A 4 2.61 -9.51 -2.29
C ILE A 4 1.17 -9.22 -1.85
N ASP A 5 0.86 -9.41 -0.57
CA ASP A 5 -0.46 -9.08 -0.01
C ASP A 5 -0.73 -7.57 -0.01
N ILE A 6 0.26 -6.74 0.36
CA ILE A 6 0.17 -5.27 0.23
C ILE A 6 -0.13 -4.86 -1.20
N LEU A 7 0.63 -5.42 -2.15
CA LEU A 7 0.42 -5.14 -3.56
C LEU A 7 -0.96 -5.62 -4.01
N ASN A 8 -1.38 -6.85 -3.71
CA ASN A 8 -2.71 -7.34 -4.08
C ASN A 8 -3.86 -6.55 -3.44
N PHE A 9 -3.64 -5.98 -2.26
CA PHE A 9 -4.65 -5.16 -1.59
C PHE A 9 -4.79 -3.78 -2.22
N ILE A 10 -3.67 -3.14 -2.57
CA ILE A 10 -3.69 -1.82 -3.24
C ILE A 10 -4.05 -1.99 -4.72
N THR A 11 -3.33 -2.85 -5.44
CA THR A 11 -3.73 -3.35 -6.76
C THR A 11 -4.70 -4.51 -6.60
N ASN A 12 -5.96 -4.19 -6.34
CA ASN A 12 -7.01 -5.15 -6.64
C ASN A 12 -7.12 -5.27 -8.16
N PHE A 13 -6.21 -6.05 -8.77
CA PHE A 13 -6.06 -6.26 -10.21
C PHE A 13 -7.37 -6.64 -10.91
N ARG A 14 -8.36 -7.16 -10.16
CA ARG A 14 -9.67 -7.56 -10.68
C ARG A 14 -10.72 -6.46 -10.69
N LYS A 15 -10.54 -5.36 -9.95
CA LYS A 15 -11.60 -4.33 -9.78
C LYS A 15 -11.17 -2.90 -10.05
N SER A 16 -9.93 -2.52 -9.73
CA SER A 16 -9.46 -1.16 -10.00
C SER A 16 -7.92 -1.11 -10.00
N PRO A 17 -7.27 -0.89 -11.15
CA PRO A 17 -5.81 -0.91 -11.25
C PRO A 17 -5.10 0.26 -10.53
N ASN A 18 -5.87 1.23 -10.01
CA ASN A 18 -5.37 2.49 -9.47
C ASN A 18 -6.02 2.86 -8.13
N ASP A 19 -6.42 1.86 -7.34
CA ASP A 19 -7.04 2.11 -6.04
C ASP A 19 -6.04 2.79 -5.09
N ILE A 20 -6.56 3.73 -4.28
CA ILE A 20 -5.78 4.49 -3.30
C ILE A 20 -6.18 3.98 -1.93
N LYS A 21 -5.22 3.41 -1.19
CA LYS A 21 -5.45 2.87 0.16
C LYS A 21 -4.74 3.69 1.20
N THR A 22 -5.44 4.06 2.25
CA THR A 22 -4.83 4.78 3.37
C THR A 22 -3.92 3.86 4.18
N HIS A 23 -3.00 4.47 4.94
CA HIS A 23 -2.12 3.72 5.83
C HIS A 23 -2.91 2.87 6.83
N THR A 24 -3.94 3.45 7.44
CA THR A 24 -4.85 2.75 8.37
C THR A 24 -5.51 1.54 7.71
N GLN A 25 -5.93 1.65 6.45
CA GLN A 25 -6.49 0.53 5.70
C GLN A 25 -5.47 -0.60 5.47
N LEU A 26 -4.21 -0.26 5.21
CA LEU A 26 -3.13 -1.24 5.07
C LEU A 26 -2.84 -1.97 6.38
N VAL A 27 -2.72 -1.24 7.48
CA VAL A 27 -2.48 -1.81 8.82
C VAL A 27 -3.63 -2.74 9.20
N SER A 28 -4.87 -2.30 9.00
CA SER A 28 -6.07 -3.09 9.26
C SER A 28 -6.13 -4.35 8.40
N HIS A 29 -5.84 -4.25 7.10
CA HIS A 29 -5.92 -5.39 6.17
C HIS A 29 -4.89 -6.47 6.48
N LEU A 30 -3.65 -6.08 6.77
CA LEU A 30 -2.59 -7.04 7.03
C LEU A 30 -2.76 -7.72 8.40
N GLY A 31 -3.59 -7.16 9.29
CA GLY A 31 -3.76 -7.63 10.66
C GLY A 31 -2.43 -7.61 11.43
N VAL A 32 -1.49 -6.74 11.04
CA VAL A 32 -0.13 -6.72 11.57
C VAL A 32 -0.07 -5.71 12.69
N THR A 33 0.23 -6.19 13.89
CA THR A 33 0.46 -5.38 15.09
C THR A 33 1.75 -4.56 15.04
N ASN A 34 2.57 -4.74 14.00
CA ASN A 34 3.88 -4.14 13.85
C ASN A 34 3.95 -3.19 12.63
N GLU A 35 3.57 -1.93 12.87
CA GLU A 35 3.59 -0.85 11.87
C GLU A 35 4.98 -0.63 11.26
N GLU A 36 6.07 -0.86 12.02
CA GLU A 36 7.44 -0.69 11.50
C GLU A 36 7.71 -1.60 10.31
N GLN A 37 7.19 -2.83 10.35
CA GLN A 37 7.35 -3.77 9.25
C GLN A 37 6.59 -3.33 7.99
N ILE A 38 5.40 -2.72 8.16
CA ILE A 38 4.61 -2.17 7.07
C ILE A 38 5.33 -0.96 6.47
N ASN A 39 5.83 -0.05 7.31
CA ASN A 39 6.59 1.12 6.87
C ASN A 39 7.84 0.73 6.10
N ALA A 40 8.58 -0.29 6.54
CA ALA A 40 9.72 -0.83 5.80
C ALA A 40 9.31 -1.36 4.41
N PHE A 41 8.23 -2.13 4.32
CA PHE A 41 7.75 -2.65 3.03
C PHE A 41 7.26 -1.55 2.10
N VAL A 42 6.51 -0.58 2.61
CA VAL A 42 6.07 0.59 1.84
C VAL A 42 7.28 1.39 1.34
N ALA A 43 8.29 1.59 2.18
CA ALA A 43 9.52 2.30 1.80
C ALA A 43 10.25 1.59 0.64
N GLU A 44 10.42 0.26 0.72
CA GLU A 44 11.01 -0.52 -0.37
C GLU A 44 10.21 -0.45 -1.67
N LEU A 45 8.87 -0.52 -1.58
CA LEU A 45 7.97 -0.45 -2.74
C LEU A 45 7.96 0.95 -3.37
N LYS A 46 8.14 2.01 -2.57
CA LYS A 46 8.37 3.38 -3.08
C LYS A 46 9.73 3.48 -3.77
N GLN A 47 10.77 2.89 -3.20
CA GLN A 47 12.13 2.92 -3.76
C GLN A 47 12.21 2.20 -5.12
N THR A 48 11.47 1.11 -5.27
CA THR A 48 11.31 0.37 -6.54
C THR A 48 10.34 1.01 -7.52
N ARG A 49 9.78 2.18 -7.17
CA ARG A 49 8.79 2.95 -7.97
C ARG A 49 7.51 2.18 -8.29
N VAL A 50 7.18 1.17 -7.48
CA VAL A 50 5.94 0.40 -7.58
C VAL A 50 4.80 1.13 -6.86
N LEU A 51 5.09 1.80 -5.74
CA LEU A 51 4.12 2.61 -5.00
C LEU A 51 4.43 4.10 -5.09
N ARG A 52 3.38 4.90 -5.17
CA ARG A 52 3.37 6.34 -4.92
C ARG A 52 2.65 6.63 -3.62
N GLU A 53 3.25 7.51 -2.81
CA GLU A 53 2.58 8.09 -1.65
C GLU A 53 1.78 9.32 -2.08
N THR A 54 0.56 9.43 -1.58
CA THR A 54 -0.36 10.53 -1.78
C THR A 54 -1.06 10.82 -0.45
N GLU A 55 -1.88 11.87 -0.42
CA GLU A 55 -2.78 12.14 0.68
C GLU A 55 -4.22 11.82 0.25
N LEU A 56 -4.99 11.19 1.13
CA LEU A 56 -6.42 10.95 0.96
C LEU A 56 -7.12 11.28 2.27
N ASN A 57 -8.05 12.25 2.23
CA ASN A 57 -8.82 12.69 3.40
C ASN A 57 -7.95 13.15 4.60
N GLY A 58 -6.80 13.77 4.35
CA GLY A 58 -5.85 14.18 5.40
C GLY A 58 -5.00 13.06 5.98
N GLU A 59 -5.08 11.85 5.42
CA GLU A 59 -4.27 10.69 5.81
C GLU A 59 -3.27 10.33 4.71
N LYS A 60 -2.11 9.78 5.10
CA LYS A 60 -1.18 9.16 4.16
C LYS A 60 -1.86 8.00 3.46
N ALA A 61 -1.75 7.99 2.14
CA ALA A 61 -2.31 6.95 1.30
C ALA A 61 -1.33 6.52 0.21
N TYR A 62 -1.56 5.33 -0.32
CA TYR A 62 -0.65 4.66 -1.23
C TYR A 62 -1.41 4.15 -2.44
N GLN A 63 -0.79 4.36 -3.59
CA GLN A 63 -1.31 3.95 -4.89
C GLN A 63 -0.22 3.19 -5.62
N VAL A 64 -0.57 2.08 -6.27
CA VAL A 64 0.36 1.39 -7.17
C VAL A 64 0.47 2.15 -8.48
N VAL A 65 1.71 2.37 -8.92
CA VAL A 65 2.02 2.98 -10.21
C VAL A 65 2.17 1.85 -11.21
N THR A 66 1.09 1.53 -11.93
CA THR A 66 1.16 0.67 -13.11
C THR A 66 1.66 1.52 -14.29
N LYS A 67 2.72 1.08 -14.96
CA LYS A 67 3.18 1.62 -16.25
C LYS A 67 2.60 0.79 -17.37
#